data_AF-A0AAP3EW83-F1
#
_entry.id   AF-A0AAP3EW83-F1
#
_cell.length_a   1.000
_cell.length_b   1.000
_cell.length_c   1.000
_cell.angle_alpha   90.00
_cell.angle_beta   90.00
_cell.angle_gamma   90.00
#
_symmetry.space_group_name_H-M   'P 1'
#
loop_
_entity.id
_entity.type
_entity.pdbx_description
1 polymer ?
#
loop_
_entity_poly.entity_id
_entity_poly.type
_entity_poly.pdbx_seq_one_letter_code
_entity_poly.pdbx_strand_id
1 'polypeptide(L)' 'MNIEDINILWIEEQMKELGVKRKDLTKDLLLDRSYLSRLFSSDDKPHKIQLTKQTKALFYYYFLAHKLKKGM' A
#
# COMPACT_ATOMS: atom_id res chain seq x y z
N MET A 1 -12.09 -4.52 -10.04
CA MET A 1 -11.41 -5.11 -8.87
C MET A 1 -12.27 -4.84 -7.65
N ASN A 2 -12.48 -5.81 -6.77
CA ASN A 2 -13.23 -5.59 -5.53
C ASN A 2 -12.28 -5.10 -4.45
N ILE A 3 -12.77 -4.25 -3.52
CA ILE A 3 -11.94 -3.73 -2.43
C ILE A 3 -11.50 -4.85 -1.50
N GLU A 4 -12.28 -5.93 -1.39
CA GLU A 4 -11.95 -7.05 -0.52
C GLU A 4 -10.74 -7.86 -1.00
N ASP A 5 -10.43 -7.81 -2.30
CA ASP A 5 -9.28 -8.48 -2.91
C ASP A 5 -7.94 -7.79 -2.57
N ILE A 6 -8.00 -6.55 -2.04
CA ILE A 6 -6.81 -5.78 -1.67
C ILE A 6 -6.26 -6.30 -0.36
N ASN A 7 -5.06 -6.87 -0.44
CA ASN A 7 -4.27 -7.37 0.67
C ASN A 7 -2.81 -6.87 0.56
N ILE A 8 -1.97 -7.24 1.52
CA ILE A 8 -0.57 -6.80 1.57
C ILE A 8 0.23 -7.27 0.35
N LEU A 9 0.03 -8.51 -0.10
CA LEU A 9 0.71 -9.05 -1.28
C LEU A 9 0.37 -8.24 -2.52
N TRP A 10 -0.91 -7.93 -2.72
CA TRP A 10 -1.35 -7.08 -3.83
C TRP A 10 -0.70 -5.69 -3.78
N ILE A 11 -0.60 -5.08 -2.59
CA ILE A 11 0.08 -3.78 -2.43
C ILE A 11 1.55 -3.89 -2.81
N GLU A 12 2.26 -4.93 -2.36
CA GLU A 12 3.67 -5.14 -2.68
C GLU A 12 3.91 -5.41 -4.18
N GLU A 13 3.02 -6.15 -4.83
CA GLU A 13 3.03 -6.37 -6.28
C GLU A 13 2.85 -5.06 -7.05
N GLN A 14 1.88 -4.22 -6.65
CA GLN A 14 1.68 -2.91 -7.27
C GLN A 14 2.88 -1.98 -7.05
N MET A 15 3.47 -2.00 -5.86
CA MET A 15 4.70 -1.25 -5.59
C MET A 15 5.83 -1.67 -6.53
N LYS A 16 6.00 -2.98 -6.74
CA LYS A 16 7.01 -3.53 -7.66
C LYS A 16 6.73 -3.14 -9.12
N GLU A 17 5.50 -3.29 -9.60
CA GLU A 17 5.07 -2.97 -10.97
C GLU A 17 5.30 -1.47 -11.30
N LEU A 18 5.02 -0.60 -10.34
CA LEU A 18 5.07 0.85 -10.50
C LEU A 18 6.41 1.48 -10.06
N GLY A 19 7.33 0.69 -9.52
CA GLY A 19 8.60 1.17 -9.00
C GLY A 19 8.48 2.06 -7.74
N VAL A 20 7.35 1.96 -7.02
CA VAL A 20 7.08 2.69 -5.78
C VAL A 20 7.84 2.04 -4.63
N LYS A 21 8.54 2.84 -3.83
CA LYS A 21 9.27 2.40 -2.64
C LYS A 21 8.55 2.87 -1.37
N ARG A 22 8.86 2.24 -0.22
CA ARG A 22 8.27 2.65 1.08
C ARG A 22 8.48 4.13 1.41
N LYS A 23 9.60 4.73 0.99
CA LYS A 23 9.87 6.16 1.18
C LYS A 23 8.87 7.06 0.43
N ASP A 24 8.35 6.59 -0.70
CA ASP A 24 7.39 7.31 -1.52
C ASP A 24 6.02 7.25 -0.84
N LEU A 25 5.65 6.12 -0.26
CA LEU A 25 4.46 6.01 0.59
C LEU A 25 4.51 6.96 1.79
N THR A 26 5.66 7.09 2.45
CA THR A 26 5.82 8.06 3.55
C THR A 26 5.69 9.51 3.07
N LYS A 27 6.15 9.82 1.86
CA LYS A 27 6.09 11.17 1.31
C LYS A 27 4.70 11.52 0.77
N ASP A 28 4.11 10.63 -0.01
CA ASP A 28 2.91 10.89 -0.80
C ASP A 28 1.63 10.62 0.00
N LEU A 29 1.65 9.60 0.86
CA LEU A 29 0.51 9.22 1.70
C LEU A 29 0.64 9.67 3.15
N LEU A 30 1.75 10.32 3.50
CA LEU A 30 2.07 10.76 4.87
C LEU A 30 2.03 9.61 5.90
N LEU A 31 2.29 8.38 5.45
CA LEU A 31 2.35 7.20 6.32
C LEU A 31 3.72 7.10 6.99
N ASP A 32 3.75 7.18 8.31
CA ASP A 32 5.00 7.13 9.05
C ASP A 32 5.70 5.76 8.92
N ARG A 33 7.03 5.75 9.14
CA ARG A 33 7.85 4.54 8.98
C ARG A 33 7.43 3.42 9.94
N SER A 34 6.98 3.76 11.14
CA SER A 34 6.56 2.78 12.15
C SER A 34 5.24 2.11 11.75
N TYR A 35 4.31 2.88 11.15
CA TYR A 35 3.07 2.38 10.59
C TYR A 35 3.36 1.43 9.44
N LEU A 36 4.17 1.83 8.47
CA LEU A 36 4.54 0.96 7.35
C LEU A 36 5.27 -0.30 7.81
N SER A 37 6.16 -0.19 8.82
CA SER A 37 6.85 -1.36 9.39
C SER A 37 5.88 -2.38 9.98
N ARG A 38 4.87 -1.91 10.73
CA ARG A 38 3.81 -2.74 11.29
C ARG A 38 2.81 -3.23 10.24
N LEU A 39 2.55 -2.44 9.20
CA LEU A 39 1.64 -2.83 8.12
C LEU A 39 2.24 -3.95 7.25
N PHE A 40 3.53 -3.89 6.94
CA PHE A 40 4.22 -4.89 6.13
C PHE A 40 4.93 -5.97 6.95
N SER A 41 4.66 -6.09 8.25
CA SER A 41 5.20 -7.20 9.03
C SER A 41 4.54 -8.52 8.63
N SER A 42 5.18 -9.63 8.95
CA SER A 42 4.53 -10.94 8.87
C SER A 42 3.31 -11.03 9.82
N ASP A 43 2.36 -11.89 9.49
CA ASP A 43 1.07 -12.01 10.20
C ASP A 43 1.21 -12.62 11.61
N ASP A 44 2.33 -13.29 11.90
CA ASP A 44 2.68 -13.84 13.21
C ASP A 44 3.12 -12.78 14.23
N LYS A 45 3.29 -11.52 13.81
CA LYS A 45 3.74 -10.45 14.71
C LYS A 45 2.58 -9.82 15.51
N PRO A 46 2.73 -9.63 16.84
CA PRO A 46 1.65 -9.16 17.73
C PRO A 46 1.18 -7.72 17.43
N HIS A 47 1.96 -6.94 16.69
CA HIS A 47 1.66 -5.54 16.37
C HIS A 47 1.41 -5.33 14.87
N LYS A 48 1.09 -6.41 14.12
CA LYS A 48 0.69 -6.33 12.72
C LYS A 48 -0.54 -5.44 12.58
N ILE A 49 -0.45 -4.45 11.71
CA ILE A 49 -1.61 -3.62 11.36
C ILE A 49 -2.39 -4.35 10.27
N GLN A 50 -3.69 -4.52 10.51
CA GLN A 50 -4.63 -5.04 9.53
C GLN A 50 -5.12 -3.93 8.60
N LEU A 51 -5.31 -4.25 7.33
CA LEU A 51 -5.82 -3.31 6.34
C LEU A 51 -7.31 -3.05 6.59
N THR A 52 -7.62 -1.85 7.07
CA THR A 52 -9.00 -1.35 7.10
C THR A 52 -9.51 -1.10 5.68
N LYS A 53 -10.83 -1.03 5.49
CA LYS A 53 -11.43 -0.67 4.18
C LYS A 53 -10.90 0.67 3.66
N GLN A 54 -10.73 1.64 4.55
CA GLN A 54 -10.19 2.97 4.22
C GLN A 54 -8.74 2.85 3.71
N THR A 55 -7.90 2.06 4.39
CA THR A 55 -6.51 1.84 3.98
C THR A 55 -6.43 1.10 2.64
N LYS A 56 -7.30 0.11 2.41
CA LYS A 56 -7.39 -0.57 1.11
C LYS A 56 -7.72 0.42 -0.01
N ALA A 57 -8.73 1.27 0.19
CA ALA A 57 -9.10 2.31 -0.78
C ALA A 57 -7.96 3.30 -1.04
N LEU A 58 -7.24 3.73 0.01
CA LEU A 58 -6.10 4.64 -0.10
C LEU A 58 -5.04 4.09 -1.06
N PHE A 59 -4.60 2.84 -0.86
CA PHE A 59 -3.60 2.21 -1.73
C PHE A 59 -4.13 1.99 -3.14
N TYR A 60 -5.39 1.59 -3.29
CA TYR A 60 -6.01 1.42 -4.61
C TYR A 60 -5.93 2.68 -5.46
N TYR A 61 -6.43 3.79 -4.94
CA TYR A 61 -6.48 5.04 -5.69
C TYR A 61 -5.09 5.66 -5.88
N TYR A 62 -4.18 5.47 -4.92
CA TYR A 62 -2.79 5.87 -5.08
C TYR A 62 -2.15 5.17 -6.30
N PHE A 63 -2.25 3.84 -6.39
CA PHE A 63 -1.67 3.11 -7.51
C PHE A 63 -2.40 3.38 -8.84
N LEU A 64 -3.72 3.58 -8.81
CA LEU A 64 -4.48 3.98 -9.99
C LEU A 64 -3.98 5.32 -10.55
N ALA A 65 -3.75 6.32 -9.68
CA ALA A 65 -3.21 7.61 -10.10
C ALA A 65 -1.81 7.48 -10.71
N HIS A 66 -0.96 6.60 -10.15
CA HIS A 66 0.35 6.28 -10.73
C HIS A 66 0.24 5.64 -12.12
N LYS A 67 -0.69 4.71 -12.31
CA LYS A 67 -0.93 4.05 -13.61
C LYS A 67 -1.37 5.05 -14.67
N LEU A 68 -2.29 5.95 -14.32
CA LEU A 68 -2.74 7.01 -15.21
C LEU A 68 -1.59 7.93 -15.61
N LYS A 69 -0.74 8.33 -14.66
CA LYS A 69 0.45 9.16 -14.93
C LYS A 69 1.48 8.46 -15.83
N LYS A 70 1.64 7.13 -15.72
CA LYS A 70 2.60 6.35 -16.53
C LYS A 70 2.08 6.06 -17.95
N GLY A 71 0.76 6.10 -18.15
CA GLY A 71 0.12 5.96 -19.46
C GLY A 71 -0.04 7.27 -20.24
N MET A 72 0.30 8.40 -19.62
CA MET A 72 0.51 9.70 -20.28
C MET A 72 1.98 9.88 -20.63
#